data_AF-A0A439VNA8-F1
#
_entry.id   AF-A0A439VNA8-F1
#
_cell.length_a   1.000
_cell.length_b   1.000
_cell.length_c   1.000
_cell.angle_alpha   90.00
_cell.angle_beta   90.00
_cell.angle_gamma   90.00
#
_symmetry.space_group_name_H-M   'P 1'
#
loop_
_entity.id
_entity.type
_entity.pdbx_description
1 polymer ?
#
loop_
_entity_poly.entity_id
_entity_poly.type
_entity_poly.pdbx_seq_one_letter_code
_entity_poly.pdbx_strand_id
1 'polypeptide(L)' 'MPTMKQTDCRAALNMIRLAIEEHCPPGVLPSEEAVLGLYGPRLTDEAQALAAAIKATVDKLSVSRQ' A
#
# COMPACT_ATOMS: atom_id res chain seq x y z
N MET A 1 1.38 -8.79 22.68
CA MET A 1 1.23 -7.65 21.75
C MET A 1 -0.15 -7.06 21.95
N PRO A 2 -0.32 -5.73 22.02
CA PRO A 2 -1.64 -5.12 22.16
C PRO A 2 -2.52 -5.52 20.97
N THR A 3 -3.75 -5.95 21.26
CA THR A 3 -4.75 -6.30 20.23
C THR A 3 -5.30 -5.00 19.64
N MET A 4 -4.78 -4.58 18.49
CA MET A 4 -5.33 -3.44 17.75
C MET A 4 -6.74 -3.76 17.26
N LYS A 5 -7.66 -2.79 17.36
CA LYS A 5 -9.01 -2.96 16.81
C LYS A 5 -8.94 -2.87 15.29
N GLN A 6 -9.84 -3.59 14.61
CA GLN A 6 -9.92 -3.58 13.15
C GLN A 6 -10.11 -2.15 12.58
N THR A 7 -10.87 -1.30 13.29
CA THR A 7 -11.05 0.11 12.95
C THR A 7 -9.75 0.91 12.99
N ASP A 8 -8.89 0.63 13.96
CA ASP A 8 -7.62 1.33 14.13
C ASP A 8 -6.64 0.92 13.02
N CYS A 9 -6.63 -0.36 12.65
CA CYS A 9 -5.85 -0.86 11.52
C CYS A 9 -6.32 -0.26 10.18
N ARG A 10 -7.64 -0.13 9.98
CA ARG A 10 -8.21 0.52 8.79
C ARG A 10 -7.80 1.99 8.71
N ALA A 11 -7.91 2.72 9.83
CA ALA A 11 -7.48 4.12 9.89
C ALA A 11 -5.98 4.26 9.59
N ALA A 12 -5.15 3.36 10.13
CA ALA A 12 -3.72 3.34 9.86
C ALA A 12 -3.41 3.10 8.37
N LEU A 13 -4.05 2.13 7.72
CA LEU A 13 -3.88 1.87 6.28
C LEU A 13 -4.29 3.08 5.44
N ASN A 14 -5.40 3.75 5.78
CA ASN A 14 -5.82 4.97 5.09
C ASN A 14 -4.80 6.10 5.25
N MET A 15 -4.22 6.29 6.44
CA MET A 15 -3.16 7.30 6.63
C MET A 15 -1.93 6.99 5.78
N ILE A 16 -1.53 5.72 5.68
CA ILE A 16 -0.40 5.31 4.85
C ILE A 16 -0.70 5.59 3.36
N ARG A 17 -1.91 5.28 2.89
CA ARG A 17 -2.31 5.58 1.52
C ARG A 17 -2.21 7.07 1.21
N LEU A 18 -2.77 7.91 2.07
CA LEU A 18 -2.70 9.37 1.92
C LEU A 18 -1.24 9.87 1.85
N ALA A 19 -0.38 9.40 2.76
CA ALA A 19 1.02 9.78 2.77
C ALA A 19 1.76 9.37 1.49
N ILE A 20 1.44 8.20 0.93
CA ILE A 20 2.01 7.75 -0.34
C ILE A 20 1.50 8.62 -1.50
N GLU A 21 0.21 8.94 -1.54
CA GLU A 21 -0.35 9.81 -2.59
C GLU A 21 0.22 11.23 -2.55
N GLU A 22 0.50 11.76 -1.35
CA GLU A 22 1.09 13.09 -1.17
C GLU A 22 2.57 13.15 -1.58
N HIS A 23 3.33 12.09 -1.32
CA HIS A 23 4.80 12.12 -1.45
C HIS A 23 5.35 11.32 -2.63
N CYS A 24 4.57 10.40 -3.21
CA CYS A 24 5.02 9.55 -4.29
C CYS A 24 4.43 9.97 -5.64
N PRO A 25 5.09 9.65 -6.77
CA PRO A 25 4.54 9.92 -8.08
C PRO A 25 3.16 9.27 -8.31
N PRO A 26 2.32 9.86 -9.18
CA PRO A 26 1.06 9.24 -9.59
C PRO A 26 1.25 7.81 -10.12
N GLY A 27 0.33 6.92 -9.77
CA GLY A 27 0.34 5.52 -10.22
C GLY A 27 1.18 4.57 -9.37
N VAL A 28 1.72 5.01 -8.24
CA VAL A 28 2.35 4.12 -7.25
C VAL A 28 1.32 3.22 -6.57
N LEU A 29 0.20 3.77 -6.09
CA LEU A 29 -0.81 2.98 -5.39
C LEU A 29 -1.80 2.27 -6.32
N PRO A 30 -2.18 1.01 -6.02
CA PRO A 30 -3.30 0.35 -6.66
C PRO A 30 -4.65 0.90 -6.15
N SER A 31 -5.67 0.85 -7.01
CA SER A 31 -7.06 1.12 -6.62
C SER A 31 -7.59 0.05 -5.65
N GLU A 32 -8.65 0.37 -4.91
CA GLU A 32 -9.27 -0.59 -3.98
C GLU A 32 -9.76 -1.85 -4.72
N GLU A 33 -10.36 -1.69 -5.91
CA GLU A 33 -10.77 -2.82 -6.76
C GLU A 33 -9.58 -3.71 -7.15
N ALA A 34 -8.44 -3.11 -7.48
CA ALA A 34 -7.22 -3.85 -7.80
C ALA A 34 -6.67 -4.59 -6.58
N VAL A 35 -6.74 -4.00 -5.38
CA VAL A 35 -6.36 -4.68 -4.13
C VAL A 35 -7.25 -5.90 -3.89
N LEU A 36 -8.57 -5.73 -4.01
CA LEU A 36 -9.53 -6.83 -3.81
C LEU A 36 -9.32 -7.96 -4.83
N GLY A 37 -9.10 -7.63 -6.10
CA GLY A 37 -8.92 -8.61 -7.17
C GLY A 37 -7.56 -9.33 -7.15
N LEU A 38 -6.50 -8.68 -6.68
CA LEU A 38 -5.13 -9.22 -6.73
C LEU A 38 -4.62 -9.78 -5.40
N TYR A 39 -5.09 -9.25 -4.26
CA TYR A 39 -4.58 -9.60 -2.92
C TYR A 39 -5.68 -10.19 -2.02
N GLY A 40 -6.88 -9.60 -2.02
CA GLY A 40 -8.02 -10.07 -1.23
C GLY A 40 -8.59 -9.01 -0.28
N PRO A 41 -9.63 -9.37 0.51
CA PRO A 41 -10.43 -8.40 1.28
C PRO A 41 -9.92 -8.11 2.70
N ARG A 42 -8.90 -8.83 3.19
CA ARG A 42 -8.43 -8.66 4.57
C ARG A 42 -7.53 -7.43 4.67
N LEU A 43 -7.43 -6.84 5.85
CA LEU A 43 -6.51 -5.72 6.12
C LEU A 43 -5.05 -6.06 5.80
N THR A 44 -4.65 -7.31 6.02
CA THR A 44 -3.31 -7.79 5.66
C THR A 44 -3.08 -7.85 4.16
N ASP A 45 -4.14 -8.12 3.39
CA ASP A 45 -4.07 -8.20 1.93
C ASP A 45 -3.86 -6.79 1.35
N GLU A 46 -4.55 -5.79 1.90
CA GLU A 46 -4.29 -4.38 1.55
C GLU A 46 -2.89 -3.93 1.97
N ALA A 47 -2.46 -4.25 3.20
CA ALA A 47 -1.11 -3.92 3.65
C ALA A 47 -0.04 -4.53 2.71
N GLN A 48 -0.24 -5.76 2.26
CA GLN A 48 0.62 -6.43 1.29
C GLN A 48 0.62 -5.70 -0.07
N ALA A 49 -0.54 -5.23 -0.53
CA ALA A 49 -0.64 -4.47 -1.77
C ALA A 49 0.14 -3.14 -1.71
N LEU A 50 0.06 -2.42 -0.58
CA LEU A 50 0.85 -1.20 -0.36
C LEU A 50 2.36 -1.49 -0.37
N ALA A 51 2.79 -2.56 0.32
CA ALA A 51 4.19 -2.95 0.35
C ALA A 51 4.71 -3.33 -1.05
N ALA A 52 3.93 -4.09 -1.82
CA ALA A 52 4.28 -4.48 -3.18
C ALA A 52 4.39 -3.27 -4.13
N ALA A 53 3.48 -2.31 -4.02
CA ALA A 53 3.50 -1.06 -4.77
C ALA A 53 4.77 -0.23 -4.52
N ILE A 54 5.14 -0.06 -3.25
CA ILE A 54 6.37 0.64 -2.86
C ILE A 54 7.58 -0.10 -3.39
N LYS A 55 7.66 -1.43 -3.20
CA LYS A 55 8.77 -2.25 -3.68
C LYS A 55 8.93 -2.13 -5.20
N ALA A 56 7.84 -2.26 -5.96
CA ALA A 56 7.87 -2.13 -7.43
C ALA A 56 8.36 -0.74 -7.87
N THR A 57 8.03 0.31 -7.11
CA THR A 57 8.49 1.67 -7.38
C THR A 57 10.00 1.81 -7.11
N VAL A 58 10.47 1.30 -5.97
CA VAL A 58 11.90 1.27 -5.64
C VAL A 58 12.70 0.47 -6.67
N ASP A 59 12.20 -0.69 -7.09
CA ASP A 59 12.82 -1.54 -8.11
C ASP A 59 12.95 -0.79 -9.45
N LYS A 60 11.95 0.00 -9.86
CA LYS A 60 12.04 0.85 -11.07
C LYS A 60 13.08 1.96 -10.92
N LEU A 61 13.14 2.60 -9.75
CA LEU A 61 14.07 3.69 -9.48
C LEU A 61 15.53 3.21 -9.40
N SER A 62 15.76 1.99 -8.90
CA SER A 62 17.10 1.41 -8.80
C SER A 62 17.66 0.98 -10.16
N VAL A 63 16.80 0.49 -11.06
CA VAL A 63 17.17 0.16 -12.44
C VAL A 63 17.45 1.43 -13.26
N SER A 64 16.70 2.49 -13.05
CA SER A 64 16.87 3.78 -13.77
C SER A 64 18.15 4.55 -13.37
N ARG A 65 18.88 4.08 -12.35
CA ARG A 65 20.07 4.74 -11.79
C ARG A 65 21.39 4.06 -12.19
N GLN A 66 21.34 3.06 -13.09
CA GLN A 66 22.47 2.39 -13.73
C GLN A 66 22.63 2.87 -15.17
#